data_AF-A0A971H865-F1
#
_entry.id   AF-A0A971H865-F1
#
_cell.length_a   1.000
_cell.length_b   1.000
_cell.length_c   1.000
_cell.angle_alpha   90.00
_cell.angle_beta   90.00
_cell.angle_gamma   90.00
#
_symmetry.space_group_name_H-M   'P 1'
#
loop_
_entity.id
_entity.type
_entity.pdbx_description
1 polymer ?
#
loop_
_entity_poly.entity_id
_entity_poly.type
_entity_poly.pdbx_seq_one_letter_code
_entity_poly.pdbx_strand_id
1 'polypeptide(L)'
;MMTPTMYILLIFAILLTIANITLLYRSRKNKRLATEKYHQLLKSLRDRTIKVMKRQGLHFDKTYPIVSDTDEGFLFCLDTVNRKVSFTDSREVRICGYEDLIGCEVQVEDSDDIKYYEKVRVVAELASAQKPLVFQLGTKRNKRNGIMGKFILDTANQLRDVIQKVIALDPSMLSDHHSDVKNED
;
A
#
# COMPACT_ATOMS: atom_id res chain seq x y z
N MET A 1 -5.10 55.84 -25.44
CA MET A 1 -4.41 55.91 -24.13
C MET A 1 -5.09 54.93 -23.19
N MET A 2 -4.38 53.98 -22.61
CA MET A 2 -4.94 53.09 -21.58
C MET A 2 -5.19 53.90 -20.30
N THR A 3 -6.34 53.74 -19.67
CA THR A 3 -6.68 54.45 -18.43
C THR A 3 -5.92 53.87 -17.23
N PRO A 4 -5.59 54.66 -16.20
CA PRO A 4 -4.83 54.20 -15.03
C PRO A 4 -5.49 53.02 -14.30
N THR A 5 -6.83 52.90 -14.35
CA THR A 5 -7.57 51.73 -13.84
C THR A 5 -7.28 50.44 -14.61
N MET A 6 -6.99 50.52 -15.90
CA MET A 6 -6.68 49.37 -16.74
C MET A 6 -5.29 48.79 -16.45
N TYR A 7 -4.32 49.66 -16.10
CA TYR A 7 -2.99 49.22 -15.63
C TYR A 7 -3.07 48.51 -14.27
N ILE A 8 -3.91 49.01 -13.35
CA ILE A 8 -4.12 48.37 -12.05
C ILE A 8 -4.75 46.98 -12.24
N LEU A 9 -5.77 46.86 -13.10
CA LEU A 9 -6.41 45.58 -13.38
C LEU A 9 -5.44 44.57 -14.01
N LEU A 10 -4.58 45.04 -14.92
CA LEU A 10 -3.54 44.23 -15.57
C LEU A 10 -2.54 43.67 -14.54
N ILE A 11 -2.09 44.50 -13.60
CA ILE A 11 -1.16 44.09 -12.53
C ILE A 11 -1.80 43.00 -11.65
N PHE A 12 -3.07 43.16 -11.27
CA PHE A 12 -3.79 42.13 -10.50
C PHE A 12 -3.94 40.81 -11.27
N ALA A 13 -4.27 40.86 -12.56
CA ALA A 13 -4.38 39.67 -13.39
C ALA A 13 -3.04 38.92 -13.51
N ILE A 14 -1.92 39.65 -13.64
CA ILE A 14 -0.57 39.06 -13.68
C ILE A 14 -0.24 38.39 -12.34
N LEU A 15 -0.53 39.03 -11.21
CA LEU A 15 -0.26 38.47 -9.88
C LEU A 15 -1.09 37.19 -9.62
N LEU A 16 -2.37 37.19 -9.99
CA LEU A 16 -3.23 35.99 -9.88
C LEU A 16 -2.73 34.84 -10.76
N THR A 17 -2.25 35.16 -11.97
CA THR A 17 -1.71 34.17 -12.90
C THR A 17 -0.43 33.53 -12.33
N ILE A 18 0.50 34.34 -11.79
CA ILE A 18 1.73 33.85 -11.16
C ILE A 18 1.42 32.99 -9.93
N ALA A 19 0.45 33.41 -9.10
CA ALA A 19 0.03 32.65 -7.93
C ALA A 19 -0.55 31.28 -8.32
N ASN A 20 -1.42 31.23 -9.32
CA ASN A 20 -2.01 29.98 -9.83
C ASN A 20 -0.97 29.05 -10.46
N ILE A 21 -0.03 29.59 -11.25
CA ILE A 21 1.06 28.79 -11.83
C ILE A 21 1.96 28.22 -10.71
N THR A 22 2.26 29.01 -9.69
CA THR A 22 3.09 28.57 -8.56
C THR A 22 2.39 27.45 -7.76
N LEU A 23 1.08 27.57 -7.53
CA LEU A 23 0.28 26.53 -6.88
C LEU A 23 0.23 25.24 -7.70
N LEU A 24 0.02 25.34 -9.02
CA LEU A 24 0.04 24.20 -9.95
C LEU A 24 1.41 23.52 -9.97
N TYR A 25 2.48 24.31 -10.03
CA TYR A 25 3.86 23.79 -10.04
C TYR A 25 4.20 23.09 -8.72
N ARG A 26 3.85 23.67 -7.56
CA ARG A 26 4.00 23.03 -6.25
C ARG A 26 3.19 21.74 -6.15
N SER A 27 1.95 21.73 -6.65
CA SER A 27 1.11 20.53 -6.68
C SER A 27 1.75 19.41 -7.52
N ARG A 28 2.23 19.72 -8.73
CA ARG A 28 2.92 18.75 -9.60
C ARG A 28 4.24 18.25 -8.98
N LYS A 29 5.04 19.15 -8.40
CA LYS A 29 6.29 18.80 -7.73
C LYS A 29 6.03 17.89 -6.52
N ASN A 30 5.01 18.18 -5.72
CA ASN A 30 4.63 17.36 -4.58
C ASN A 30 4.11 15.97 -5.01
N LYS A 31 3.32 15.90 -6.09
CA LYS A 31 2.91 14.60 -6.67
C LYS A 31 4.11 13.78 -7.10
N ARG A 32 5.06 14.38 -7.83
CA ARG A 32 6.27 13.68 -8.29
C ARG A 32 7.14 13.19 -7.13
N LEU A 33 7.32 14.01 -6.09
CA LEU A 33 8.04 13.61 -4.89
C LEU A 33 7.36 12.46 -4.14
N ALA A 34 6.02 12.46 -4.06
CA ALA A 34 5.28 11.37 -3.46
C ALA A 34 5.44 10.07 -4.27
N THR A 35 5.38 10.14 -5.60
CA THR A 35 5.61 8.99 -6.49
C THR A 35 7.04 8.45 -6.38
N GLU A 36 8.05 9.33 -6.33
CA GLU A 36 9.45 8.93 -6.16
C GLU A 36 9.68 8.26 -4.80
N LYS A 37 9.11 8.81 -3.71
CA LYS A 37 9.16 8.19 -2.38
C LYS A 37 8.48 6.81 -2.37
N TYR A 38 7.30 6.70 -2.97
CA TYR A 38 6.57 5.44 -3.10
C TYR A 38 7.40 4.38 -3.84
N HIS A 39 7.99 4.75 -4.98
CA HIS A 39 8.87 3.85 -5.73
C HIS A 39 10.13 3.48 -4.96
N GLN A 40 10.74 4.41 -4.22
CA GLN A 40 11.91 4.12 -3.39
C GLN A 40 11.57 3.17 -2.23
N LEU A 41 10.44 3.38 -1.55
CA LEU A 41 9.95 2.51 -0.49
C LEU A 41 9.73 1.09 -1.00
N LEU A 42 8.96 0.94 -2.08
CA LEU A 42 8.71 -0.36 -2.70
C LEU A 42 9.99 -1.02 -3.22
N LYS A 43 10.89 -0.26 -3.83
CA LYS A 43 12.18 -0.78 -4.30
C LYS A 43 12.99 -1.34 -3.14
N SER A 44 13.06 -0.64 -2.01
CA SER A 44 13.81 -1.09 -0.83
C SER A 44 13.24 -2.39 -0.24
N LEU A 45 11.92 -2.50 -0.15
CA LEU A 45 11.22 -3.71 0.34
C LEU A 45 11.40 -4.88 -0.64
N ARG A 46 11.28 -4.61 -1.93
CA ARG A 46 11.47 -5.61 -2.98
C ARG A 46 12.91 -6.12 -3.01
N ASP A 47 13.91 -5.25 -2.95
CA ASP A 47 15.33 -5.65 -2.97
C ASP A 47 15.68 -6.52 -1.76
N ARG A 48 15.12 -6.22 -0.57
CA ARG A 48 15.23 -7.09 0.61
C ARG A 48 14.58 -8.45 0.41
N THR A 49 13.36 -8.46 -0.11
CA THR A 49 12.60 -9.69 -0.39
C THR A 49 13.32 -10.56 -1.42
N ILE A 50 13.84 -9.97 -2.51
CA ILE A 50 14.65 -10.67 -3.53
C ILE A 50 15.93 -11.26 -2.92
N LYS A 51 16.58 -10.56 -1.99
CA LYS A 51 17.78 -11.07 -1.33
C LYS A 51 17.49 -12.33 -0.51
N VAL A 52 16.35 -12.36 0.20
CA VAL A 52 15.93 -13.55 0.95
C VAL A 52 15.45 -14.65 0.02
N MET A 53 14.69 -14.30 -1.03
CA MET A 53 14.26 -15.21 -2.09
C MET A 53 15.45 -15.97 -2.69
N LYS A 54 16.51 -15.26 -3.11
CA LYS A 54 17.73 -15.88 -3.66
C LYS A 54 18.49 -16.73 -2.66
N ARG A 55 18.50 -16.34 -1.38
CA ARG A 55 19.17 -17.12 -0.32
C ARG A 55 18.45 -18.42 0.01
N GLN A 56 17.13 -18.44 -0.08
CA GLN A 56 16.31 -19.59 0.26
C GLN A 56 15.84 -20.39 -0.96
N GLY A 57 16.22 -19.98 -2.18
CA GLY A 57 15.84 -20.66 -3.43
C GLY A 57 14.34 -20.59 -3.73
N LEU A 58 13.66 -19.54 -3.29
CA LEU A 58 12.21 -19.36 -3.49
C LEU A 58 11.91 -18.63 -4.80
N HIS A 59 10.68 -18.75 -5.29
CA HIS A 59 10.20 -18.03 -6.47
C HIS A 59 8.84 -17.42 -6.18
N PHE A 60 8.80 -16.11 -5.92
CA PHE A 60 7.55 -15.42 -5.66
C PHE A 60 6.84 -15.05 -6.96
N ASP A 61 5.75 -15.75 -7.28
CA ASP A 61 4.94 -15.54 -8.48
C ASP A 61 3.89 -14.44 -8.31
N LYS A 62 3.35 -14.26 -7.09
CA LYS A 62 2.38 -13.19 -6.80
C LYS A 62 2.92 -12.25 -5.72
N THR A 63 2.81 -10.95 -5.97
CA THR A 63 3.30 -9.90 -5.07
C THR A 63 2.22 -8.85 -4.85
N TYR A 64 1.89 -8.62 -3.59
CA TYR A 64 0.88 -7.67 -3.13
C TYR A 64 1.59 -6.56 -2.32
N PRO A 65 1.92 -5.42 -2.95
CA PRO A 65 2.44 -4.26 -2.25
C PRO A 65 1.30 -3.53 -1.53
N ILE A 66 1.53 -3.18 -0.27
CA ILE A 66 0.53 -2.57 0.60
C ILE A 66 1.19 -1.39 1.29
N VAL A 67 0.50 -0.26 1.38
CA VAL A 67 1.02 0.93 2.04
C VAL A 67 0.01 1.44 3.05
N SER A 68 0.50 1.79 4.23
CA SER A 68 -0.27 2.36 5.33
C SER A 68 -0.52 3.87 5.15
N ASP A 69 -1.34 4.43 6.04
CA ASP A 69 -1.60 5.87 6.13
C ASP A 69 -0.39 6.72 6.56
N THR A 70 0.72 6.09 6.96
CA THR A 70 1.98 6.73 7.37
C THR A 70 3.13 6.51 6.40
N ASP A 71 2.84 6.12 5.15
CA ASP A 71 3.86 5.77 4.15
C ASP A 71 4.75 4.58 4.56
N GLU A 72 4.35 3.78 5.55
CA GLU A 72 5.01 2.49 5.82
C GLU A 72 4.50 1.46 4.80
N GLY A 73 5.42 0.82 4.10
CA GLY A 73 5.12 -0.21 3.11
C GLY A 73 5.29 -1.62 3.67
N PHE A 74 4.36 -2.49 3.30
CA PHE A 74 4.40 -3.92 3.51
C PHE A 74 4.40 -4.61 2.14
N LEU A 75 5.12 -5.73 2.05
CA LEU A 75 5.10 -6.58 0.86
C LEU A 75 4.67 -7.97 1.28
N PHE A 76 3.56 -8.43 0.71
CA PHE A 76 3.10 -9.79 0.87
C PHE A 76 3.32 -10.54 -0.44
N CYS A 77 4.18 -11.56 -0.40
CA CYS A 77 4.54 -12.35 -1.57
C CYS A 77 4.11 -13.80 -1.39
N LEU A 78 3.68 -14.43 -2.47
CA LEU A 78 3.29 -15.82 -2.53
C LEU A 78 4.26 -16.55 -3.46
N ASP A 79 4.67 -17.74 -3.04
CA ASP A 79 5.32 -18.77 -3.85
C ASP A 79 4.35 -19.95 -3.92
N THR A 80 3.62 -20.05 -5.02
CA THR A 80 2.57 -21.05 -5.23
C THR A 80 3.14 -22.44 -5.51
N VAL A 81 4.37 -22.53 -6.00
CA VAL A 81 5.07 -23.79 -6.28
C VAL A 81 5.52 -24.44 -4.98
N ASN A 82 6.23 -23.69 -4.13
CA ASN A 82 6.72 -24.17 -2.84
C ASN A 82 5.71 -24.02 -1.70
N ARG A 83 4.54 -23.41 -1.97
CA ARG A 83 3.47 -23.10 -1.01
C ARG A 83 3.99 -22.34 0.21
N LYS A 84 4.75 -21.28 -0.04
CA LYS A 84 5.29 -20.40 1.00
C LYS A 84 4.83 -18.98 0.81
N VAL A 85 4.58 -18.30 1.93
CA VAL A 85 4.32 -16.87 1.94
C VAL A 85 5.51 -16.12 2.52
N SER A 86 5.76 -14.93 2.01
CA SER A 86 6.69 -13.98 2.58
C SER A 86 5.94 -12.72 3.01
N PHE A 87 6.21 -12.31 4.23
CA PHE A 87 5.82 -11.03 4.78
C PHE A 87 7.07 -10.17 4.97
N THR A 88 7.12 -9.03 4.29
CA THR A 88 8.20 -8.08 4.43
C THR A 88 7.67 -6.75 4.93
N ASP A 89 8.24 -6.26 6.01
CA ASP A 89 8.04 -4.89 6.48
C ASP A 89 9.37 -4.11 6.41
N SER A 90 9.39 -2.90 6.97
CA SER A 90 10.59 -2.06 7.02
C SER A 90 11.72 -2.65 7.89
N ARG A 91 11.44 -3.64 8.75
CA ARG A 91 12.35 -4.16 9.77
C ARG A 91 12.85 -5.57 9.45
N GLU A 92 11.97 -6.48 9.07
CA GLU A 92 12.21 -7.89 8.90
C GLU A 92 11.51 -8.47 7.65
N VAL A 93 12.01 -9.63 7.23
CA VAL A 93 11.38 -10.49 6.22
C VAL A 93 11.09 -11.81 6.92
N ARG A 94 9.81 -12.18 7.00
CA ARG A 94 9.33 -13.44 7.57
C ARG A 94 8.80 -14.32 6.47
N ILE A 95 9.08 -15.61 6.58
CA ILE A 95 8.61 -16.61 5.63
C ILE A 95 7.97 -17.73 6.42
N CYS A 96 6.77 -18.15 6.00
CA CYS A 96 6.04 -19.26 6.59
C CYS A 96 5.35 -20.08 5.50
N GLY A 97 4.98 -21.32 5.82
CA GLY A 97 4.21 -22.18 4.93
C GLY A 97 2.77 -21.70 4.81
N TYR A 98 2.05 -22.14 3.79
CA TYR A 98 0.61 -21.89 3.68
C TYR A 98 -0.13 -22.56 4.83
N GLU A 99 0.32 -23.74 5.23
CA GLU A 99 -0.18 -24.53 6.36
C GLU A 99 0.00 -23.85 7.72
N ASP A 100 0.95 -22.91 7.81
CA ASP A 100 1.15 -22.14 9.04
C ASP A 100 0.06 -21.08 9.21
N LEU A 101 -0.62 -20.63 8.14
CA LEU A 101 -1.67 -19.62 8.23
C LEU A 101 -3.00 -20.28 8.64
N ILE A 102 -3.52 -19.92 9.82
CA ILE A 102 -4.76 -20.52 10.35
C ILE A 102 -5.96 -19.57 10.29
N GLY A 103 -5.71 -18.27 10.26
CA GLY A 103 -6.77 -17.27 10.33
C GLY A 103 -6.29 -15.91 9.86
N CYS A 104 -7.23 -15.08 9.43
CA CYS A 104 -6.96 -13.69 9.11
C CYS A 104 -8.17 -12.82 9.41
N GLU A 105 -7.95 -11.77 10.20
CA GLU A 105 -8.99 -10.83 10.61
C GLU A 105 -8.57 -9.39 10.40
N VAL A 106 -9.55 -8.55 10.04
CA VAL A 106 -9.39 -7.09 10.02
C VAL A 106 -9.88 -6.57 11.37
N GLN A 107 -8.98 -5.99 12.14
CA GLN A 107 -9.30 -5.37 13.42
C GLN A 107 -9.36 -3.86 13.25
N VAL A 108 -10.51 -3.29 13.58
CA VAL A 108 -10.76 -1.84 13.55
C VAL A 108 -10.94 -1.37 14.98
N GLU A 109 -10.14 -0.39 15.38
CA GLU A 109 -10.27 0.30 16.66
C GLU A 109 -11.18 1.50 16.44
N ASP A 110 -12.40 1.43 16.96
CA ASP A 110 -13.41 2.46 16.77
C ASP A 110 -13.09 3.70 17.61
N SER A 111 -13.46 4.87 17.09
CA SER A 111 -13.39 6.15 17.83
C SER A 111 -14.69 6.34 18.62
N ASP A 112 -14.69 7.22 19.62
CA ASP A 112 -15.92 7.60 20.35
C ASP A 112 -17.02 8.13 19.42
N ASP A 113 -16.63 8.74 18.29
CA ASP A 113 -17.53 9.09 17.20
C ASP A 113 -17.59 7.95 16.16
N ILE A 114 -18.77 7.34 16.01
CA ILE A 114 -19.05 6.23 15.09
C ILE A 114 -18.65 6.50 13.63
N LYS A 115 -18.59 7.77 13.21
CA LYS A 115 -18.15 8.16 11.86
C LYS A 115 -16.66 7.95 11.63
N TYR A 116 -15.89 7.70 12.68
CA TYR A 116 -14.44 7.60 12.67
C TYR A 116 -13.98 6.25 13.22
N TYR A 117 -12.75 5.88 12.86
CA TYR A 117 -11.96 4.87 13.53
C TYR A 117 -10.62 5.50 13.91
N GLU A 118 -9.96 4.96 14.92
CA GLU A 118 -8.64 5.38 15.38
C GLU A 118 -7.53 4.58 14.69
N LYS A 119 -7.70 3.25 14.56
CA LYS A 119 -6.69 2.37 13.95
C LYS A 119 -7.34 1.26 13.13
N VAL A 120 -6.62 0.79 12.11
CA VAL A 120 -6.99 -0.39 11.31
C VAL A 120 -5.76 -1.27 11.15
N ARG A 121 -5.88 -2.54 11.49
CA ARG A 121 -4.83 -3.53 11.28
C ARG A 121 -5.39 -4.83 10.75
N VAL A 122 -4.60 -5.53 9.94
CA VAL A 122 -4.90 -6.91 9.54
C VAL A 122 -3.98 -7.83 10.34
N VAL A 123 -4.56 -8.82 10.99
CA VAL A 123 -3.83 -9.80 11.80
C VAL A 123 -3.99 -11.16 11.14
N ALA A 124 -2.89 -11.76 10.70
CA ALA A 124 -2.86 -13.14 10.24
C ALA A 124 -2.27 -14.02 11.34
N GLU A 125 -3.07 -14.99 11.76
CA GLU A 125 -2.72 -15.93 12.82
C GLU A 125 -1.89 -17.07 12.25
N LEU A 126 -0.90 -17.51 13.04
CA LEU A 126 -0.02 -18.61 12.68
C LEU A 126 -0.25 -19.82 13.61
N ALA A 127 -0.28 -21.03 13.04
CA ALA A 127 -0.31 -22.29 13.79
C ALA A 127 0.98 -22.51 14.60
N SER A 128 2.11 -22.04 14.07
CA SER A 128 3.39 -22.10 14.73
C SER A 128 3.40 -21.20 15.97
N ALA A 129 4.23 -21.50 16.98
CA ALA A 129 4.43 -20.66 18.17
C ALA A 129 5.06 -19.28 17.87
N GLN A 130 5.10 -18.89 16.59
CA GLN A 130 5.56 -17.60 16.12
C GLN A 130 4.49 -16.53 16.38
N LYS A 131 4.95 -15.28 16.48
CA LYS A 131 4.05 -14.14 16.62
C LYS A 131 3.21 -13.97 15.35
N PRO A 132 1.92 -13.57 15.47
CA PRO A 132 1.07 -13.33 14.31
C PRO A 132 1.66 -12.22 13.43
N LEU A 133 1.32 -12.27 12.14
CA LEU A 133 1.70 -11.24 11.18
C LEU A 133 0.71 -10.08 11.30
N VAL A 134 1.22 -8.87 11.56
CA VAL A 134 0.38 -7.69 11.77
C VAL A 134 0.70 -6.65 10.71
N PHE A 135 -0.32 -6.30 9.92
CA PHE A 135 -0.25 -5.23 8.93
C PHE A 135 -0.95 -4.00 9.51
N GLN A 136 -0.17 -3.02 9.94
CA GLN A 136 -0.71 -1.78 10.50
C GLN A 136 -1.03 -0.82 9.34
N LEU A 137 -2.31 -0.76 8.92
CA LEU A 137 -2.73 0.00 7.74
C LEU A 137 -3.24 1.40 8.08
N GLY A 138 -3.95 1.53 9.20
CA GLY A 138 -4.41 2.80 9.76
C GLY A 138 -3.81 3.01 11.14
N THR A 139 -3.06 4.10 11.30
CA THR A 139 -2.46 4.52 12.57
C THR A 139 -3.05 5.81 13.12
N LYS A 140 -3.82 6.53 12.29
CA LYS A 140 -4.45 7.81 12.63
C LYS A 140 -5.96 7.74 12.55
N ARG A 141 -6.59 8.62 13.34
CA ARG A 141 -8.02 8.88 13.27
C ARG A 141 -8.45 9.28 11.87
N ASN A 142 -9.32 8.47 11.27
CA ASN A 142 -9.83 8.69 9.92
C ASN A 142 -11.34 8.53 9.88
N LYS A 143 -11.99 9.33 9.02
CA LYS A 143 -13.43 9.22 8.78
C LYS A 143 -13.69 8.00 7.90
N ARG A 144 -14.55 7.08 8.35
CA ARG A 144 -14.88 5.84 7.62
C ARG A 144 -15.30 6.08 6.17
N ASN A 145 -16.20 7.05 5.97
CA ASN A 145 -16.74 7.39 4.65
C ASN A 145 -15.86 8.42 3.89
N GLY A 146 -14.71 8.82 4.44
CA GLY A 146 -13.75 9.65 3.73
C GLY A 146 -12.96 8.82 2.71
N ILE A 147 -12.39 9.48 1.70
CA ILE A 147 -11.61 8.82 0.63
C ILE A 147 -10.51 7.93 1.23
N MET A 148 -9.71 8.49 2.16
CA MET A 148 -8.63 7.75 2.82
C MET A 148 -9.15 6.63 3.74
N GLY A 149 -10.20 6.89 4.52
CA GLY A 149 -10.75 5.90 5.43
C GLY A 149 -11.34 4.69 4.72
N LYS A 150 -12.06 4.94 3.63
CA LYS A 150 -12.58 3.89 2.75
C LYS A 150 -11.45 3.12 2.09
N PHE A 151 -10.42 3.82 1.55
CA PHE A 151 -9.27 3.18 0.95
C PHE A 151 -8.57 2.22 1.92
N ILE A 152 -8.28 2.64 3.15
CA ILE A 152 -7.63 1.80 4.16
C ILE A 152 -8.45 0.56 4.49
N LEU A 153 -9.77 0.71 4.69
CA LEU A 153 -10.66 -0.42 4.97
C LEU A 153 -10.79 -1.36 3.77
N ASP A 154 -10.90 -0.82 2.55
CA ASP A 154 -10.97 -1.61 1.32
C ASP A 154 -9.66 -2.40 1.12
N THR A 155 -8.50 -1.76 1.30
CA THR A 155 -7.19 -2.45 1.25
C THR A 155 -7.05 -3.52 2.34
N ALA A 156 -7.52 -3.24 3.57
CA ALA A 156 -7.50 -4.21 4.66
C ALA A 156 -8.34 -5.46 4.32
N ASN A 157 -9.56 -5.26 3.79
CA ASN A 157 -10.43 -6.34 3.37
C ASN A 157 -9.86 -7.11 2.18
N GLN A 158 -9.30 -6.41 1.18
CA GLN A 158 -8.64 -7.07 0.04
C GLN A 158 -7.48 -7.96 0.49
N LEU A 159 -6.64 -7.46 1.42
CA LEU A 159 -5.55 -8.26 1.98
C LEU A 159 -6.09 -9.49 2.73
N ARG A 160 -7.11 -9.30 3.57
CA ARG A 160 -7.76 -10.40 4.28
C ARG A 160 -8.27 -11.45 3.28
N ASP A 161 -8.96 -11.03 2.23
CA ASP A 161 -9.52 -11.94 1.24
C ASP A 161 -8.43 -12.71 0.49
N VAL A 162 -7.29 -12.07 0.18
CA VAL A 162 -6.12 -12.75 -0.40
C VAL A 162 -5.58 -13.81 0.56
N ILE A 163 -5.38 -13.47 1.83
CA ILE A 163 -4.85 -14.40 2.83
C ILE A 163 -5.85 -15.55 3.08
N GLN A 164 -7.15 -15.26 3.15
CA GLN A 164 -8.19 -16.28 3.31
C GLN A 164 -8.23 -17.25 2.13
N LYS A 165 -8.03 -16.76 0.90
CA LYS A 165 -7.90 -17.63 -0.28
C LYS A 165 -6.66 -18.51 -0.22
N VAL A 166 -5.55 -18.00 0.30
CA VAL A 166 -4.33 -18.80 0.55
C VAL A 166 -4.60 -19.89 1.59
N ILE A 167 -5.26 -19.57 2.71
CA ILE A 167 -5.67 -20.53 3.75
C ILE A 167 -6.61 -21.60 3.17
N ALA A 168 -7.58 -21.19 2.36
CA ALA A 168 -8.52 -22.10 1.71
C ALA A 168 -7.90 -22.92 0.56
N LEU A 169 -6.62 -22.69 0.23
CA LEU A 169 -5.94 -23.29 -0.93
C LEU A 169 -6.73 -23.09 -2.24
N ASP A 170 -7.30 -21.89 -2.41
CA ASP A 170 -8.15 -21.56 -3.56
C ASP A 170 -7.37 -21.78 -4.89
N PRO A 171 -7.92 -22.53 -5.85
CA PRO A 171 -7.28 -22.78 -7.15
C PRO A 171 -6.88 -21.51 -7.91
N SER A 172 -7.62 -20.41 -7.73
CA SER A 172 -7.30 -19.11 -8.35
C SER A 172 -6.00 -18.49 -7.81
N MET A 173 -5.60 -18.89 -6.60
CA MET A 173 -4.29 -18.54 -6.05
C MET A 173 -3.19 -19.45 -6.58
N LEU A 174 -3.52 -20.65 -7.09
CA LEU A 174 -2.58 -21.68 -7.52
C LEU A 174 -2.38 -21.75 -9.05
N SER A 175 -3.23 -21.10 -9.85
CA SER A 175 -3.08 -21.05 -11.32
C SER A 175 -2.32 -19.80 -11.77
N ASP A 176 -1.33 -20.01 -12.63
CA ASP A 176 -0.59 -18.98 -13.36
C ASP A 176 -1.52 -18.21 -14.28
N HIS A 177 -1.75 -16.92 -13.97
CA HIS A 177 -1.99 -15.95 -15.03
C HIS A 177 -0.65 -15.33 -15.41
N HIS A 178 0.06 -16.02 -16.31
CA HIS A 178 1.00 -15.41 -17.23
C HIS A 178 0.19 -14.43 -18.10
N SER A 179 -0.02 -13.21 -17.63
CA SER A 179 -0.35 -12.09 -18.51
C SER A 179 0.96 -11.41 -18.86
N ASP A 180 1.48 -11.77 -20.03
CA ASP A 180 2.51 -11.07 -20.76
C ASP A 180 2.33 -9.55 -20.65
N VAL A 181 3.19 -8.90 -19.86
CA VAL A 181 3.51 -7.50 -20.11
C VAL A 181 4.56 -7.54 -21.21
N LYS A 182 4.08 -7.45 -22.46
CA LYS A 182 4.91 -7.05 -23.59
C LYS A 182 5.70 -5.80 -23.17
N ASN A 183 7.01 -5.94 -23.12
CA ASN A 183 7.91 -4.80 -23.28
C ASN A 183 7.63 -4.24 -24.68
N GLU A 184 7.07 -3.04 -24.74
CA GLU A 184 7.24 -2.17 -25.91
C GLU A 184 8.36 -1.18 -25.57
N ASP A 185 9.19 -0.96 -26.58
CA ASP A 185 10.54 -0.39 -26.60
C ASP A 185 10.68 1.06 -26.08
#